data_AF-A0A7X0FSW2-F1
#
_entry.id   AF-A0A7X0FSW2-F1
#
_cell.length_a   1.000
_cell.length_b   1.000
_cell.length_c   1.000
_cell.angle_alpha   90.00
_cell.angle_beta   90.00
_cell.angle_gamma   90.00
#
_symmetry.space_group_name_H-M   'P 1'
#
loop_
_entity.id
_entity.type
_entity.pdbx_description
1 polymer ?
#
loop_
_entity_poly.entity_id
_entity_poly.type
_entity_poly.pdbx_seq_one_letter_code
_entity_poly.pdbx_strand_id
1 'polypeptide(L)'
;MPFSDRDRALLDFESAWMRHAGAKEEAIRADLQMSPARYYQLLGRLIDTAEAQAYDPMLVGRLRRMRDQREQPGRRHGQRTSAHAG
;
A
#
# COMPACT_ATOMS: atom_id res chain seq x y z
N MET A 1 -17.97 1.24 8.41
CA MET A 1 -17.35 1.17 9.75
C MET A 1 -16.93 2.58 10.09
N PRO A 2 -17.16 3.09 11.31
CA PRO A 2 -16.70 4.43 11.65
C PRO A 2 -15.16 4.45 11.62
N PHE A 3 -14.60 5.47 10.97
CA PHE A 3 -13.17 5.77 10.99
C PHE A 3 -12.71 5.91 12.44
N SER A 4 -11.94 4.93 12.90
CA SER A 4 -11.53 4.82 14.30
C SER A 4 -10.16 5.47 14.53
N ASP A 5 -9.82 5.78 15.78
CA ASP A 5 -8.46 6.23 16.13
C ASP A 5 -7.39 5.21 15.75
N ARG A 6 -7.76 3.92 15.68
CA ARG A 6 -6.89 2.88 15.11
C ARG A 6 -6.58 3.15 13.64
N ASP A 7 -7.57 3.53 12.85
CA ASP A 7 -7.39 3.78 11.42
C ASP A 7 -6.51 5.01 11.18
N ARG A 8 -6.67 6.05 12.01
CA ARG A 8 -5.78 7.21 12.03
C ARG A 8 -4.35 6.81 12.36
N ALA A 9 -4.14 6.01 13.41
CA ALA A 9 -2.83 5.52 13.80
C ALA A 9 -2.14 4.70 12.70
N LEU A 10 -2.90 3.94 11.91
CA LEU A 10 -2.35 3.22 10.75
C LEU A 10 -1.83 4.19 9.67
N LEU A 11 -2.55 5.27 9.39
CA LEU A 11 -2.16 6.28 8.39
C LEU A 11 -0.98 7.12 8.87
N ASP A 12 -0.99 7.55 10.13
CA ASP A 12 0.12 8.31 10.72
C ASP A 12 1.42 7.48 10.73
N PHE A 13 1.33 6.20 11.09
CA PHE A 13 2.45 5.27 11.04
C PHE A 13 2.99 5.15 9.60
N GLU A 14 2.12 4.99 8.61
CA GLU A 14 2.51 4.86 7.20
C GLU A 14 3.23 6.13 6.70
N SER A 15 2.75 7.31 7.11
CA SER A 15 3.34 8.60 6.77
C SER A 15 4.78 8.73 7.28
N ALA A 16 5.01 8.35 8.54
CA ALA A 16 6.34 8.39 9.17
C ALA A 16 7.31 7.39 8.52
N TRP A 17 6.84 6.19 8.19
CA TRP A 17 7.68 5.11 7.65
C TRP A 17 7.99 5.24 6.16
N MET A 18 7.26 6.05 5.40
CA MET A 18 7.63 6.37 4.02
C MET A 18 9.04 6.99 3.93
N ARG A 19 9.47 7.71 4.96
CA ARG A 19 10.79 8.36 5.03
C ARG A 19 11.91 7.41 5.49
N HIS A 20 11.58 6.28 6.14
CA HIS A 20 12.52 5.39 6.80
C HIS A 20 12.28 3.91 6.44
N ALA A 21 12.37 3.56 5.14
CA ALA A 21 11.91 2.27 4.63
C ALA A 21 12.64 0.99 5.12
N GLY A 22 13.76 1.11 5.84
CA GLY A 22 14.67 -0.02 6.11
C GLY A 22 14.11 -1.14 7.00
N ALA A 23 13.32 -0.80 8.02
CA ALA A 23 12.87 -1.75 9.05
C ALA A 23 11.34 -1.78 9.27
N LYS A 24 10.58 -1.37 8.25
CA LYS A 24 9.13 -1.13 8.36
C LYS A 24 8.35 -2.36 8.85
N GLU A 25 8.69 -3.55 8.34
CA GLU A 25 8.00 -4.79 8.72
C GLU A 25 8.26 -5.24 10.15
N GLU A 26 9.45 -4.93 10.69
CA GLU A 26 9.77 -5.18 12.09
C GLU A 26 9.02 -4.21 12.98
N ALA A 27 8.96 -2.93 12.61
CA ALA A 27 8.20 -1.92 13.34
C ALA A 27 6.69 -2.20 13.31
N ILE A 28 6.13 -2.67 12.20
CA ILE A 28 4.72 -3.12 12.17
C ILE A 28 4.48 -4.23 13.20
N ARG A 29 5.43 -5.17 13.34
CA ARG A 29 5.32 -6.24 14.34
C ARG A 29 5.50 -5.72 15.76
N ALA A 30 6.42 -4.79 15.99
CA ALA A 30 6.75 -4.25 17.31
C ALA A 30 5.69 -3.25 17.81
N ASP A 31 5.36 -2.23 17.03
CA ASP A 31 4.44 -1.14 17.41
C ASP A 31 2.97 -1.53 17.29
N LEU A 32 2.61 -2.16 16.15
CA LEU A 32 1.22 -2.45 15.83
C LEU A 32 0.78 -3.86 16.26
N GLN A 33 1.72 -4.65 16.79
CA GLN A 33 1.50 -6.03 17.27
C GLN A 33 0.73 -6.89 16.25
N MET A 34 1.00 -6.69 14.96
CA MET A 34 0.32 -7.39 13.87
C MET A 34 1.29 -7.89 12.81
N SER A 35 0.86 -8.91 12.08
CA SER A 35 1.62 -9.37 10.91
C SER A 35 1.61 -8.33 9.79
N PRO A 36 2.72 -8.11 9.07
CA PRO A 36 2.80 -7.22 7.91
C PRO A 36 1.71 -7.50 6.86
N ALA A 37 1.37 -8.78 6.64
CA ALA A 37 0.32 -9.14 5.70
C ALA A 37 -1.06 -8.57 6.10
N ARG A 38 -1.41 -8.67 7.39
CA ARG A 38 -2.66 -8.13 7.92
C ARG A 38 -2.66 -6.59 7.87
N TYR A 39 -1.52 -5.98 8.14
CA TYR A 39 -1.34 -4.53 8.04
C TYR A 39 -1.67 -4.01 6.65
N TYR A 40 -1.03 -4.57 5.61
CA TYR A 40 -1.27 -4.14 4.23
C TYR A 40 -2.70 -4.43 3.75
N GLN A 41 -3.33 -5.51 4.22
CA GLN A 41 -4.74 -5.78 3.92
C GLN A 41 -5.68 -4.72 4.52
N LEU A 42 -5.45 -4.33 5.78
CA LEU A 42 -6.23 -3.28 6.44
C LEU A 42 -6.00 -1.92 5.80
N LEU A 43 -4.73 -1.56 5.58
CA LEU A 43 -4.35 -0.31 4.94
C LEU A 43 -4.97 -0.21 3.55
N GLY A 44 -4.91 -1.30 2.76
CA GLY A 44 -5.50 -1.35 1.42
C GLY A 44 -7.00 -1.10 1.40
N ARG A 45 -7.75 -1.56 2.41
CA ARG A 45 -9.19 -1.28 2.53
C ARG A 45 -9.44 0.15 3.02
N LEU A 46 -8.61 0.63 3.95
CA LEU A 46 -8.75 1.94 4.55
C LEU A 46 -8.58 3.06 3.52
N ILE A 47 -7.59 2.94 2.64
CA ILE A 47 -7.30 3.96 1.60
C ILE A 47 -8.41 4.09 0.53
N ASP A 48 -9.37 3.16 0.47
CA ASP A 48 -10.53 3.24 -0.43
C ASP A 48 -11.74 3.94 0.22
N THR A 49 -11.66 4.32 1.50
CA THR A 49 -12.75 4.99 2.22
C THR A 49 -12.71 6.51 2.05
N ALA A 50 -13.87 7.16 2.11
CA ALA A 50 -13.98 8.62 2.02
C ALA A 50 -13.38 9.29 3.26
N GLU A 51 -13.46 8.64 4.42
CA GLU A 51 -12.95 9.13 5.69
C GLU A 51 -11.43 9.19 5.71
N ALA A 52 -10.74 8.17 5.18
CA ALA A 52 -9.28 8.21 5.03
C ALA A 52 -8.86 9.34 4.09
N GLN A 53 -9.59 9.52 2.98
CA GLN A 53 -9.33 10.61 2.04
C GLN A 53 -9.57 12.00 2.66
N ALA A 54 -10.55 12.13 3.56
CA ALA A 54 -10.80 13.37 4.29
C ALA A 54 -9.72 13.66 5.36
N TYR A 55 -9.10 12.62 5.91
CA TYR A 55 -8.03 12.73 6.91
C TYR A 55 -6.69 13.15 6.29
N ASP A 56 -6.20 12.42 5.30
CA ASP A 56 -4.96 12.76 4.58
C ASP A 56 -5.07 12.40 3.08
N PRO A 57 -5.58 13.34 2.26
CA PRO A 57 -5.78 13.07 0.83
C PRO A 57 -4.46 12.86 0.07
N MET A 58 -3.35 13.44 0.52
CA MET A 58 -2.06 13.32 -0.15
C MET A 58 -1.43 11.94 0.08
N LEU A 59 -1.43 11.48 1.34
CA LEU A 59 -0.96 10.15 1.69
C LEU A 59 -1.82 9.07 1.03
N VAL A 60 -3.15 9.17 1.16
CA VAL A 60 -4.09 8.20 0.58
C VAL A 60 -3.93 8.12 -0.94
N GLY A 61 -3.83 9.26 -1.64
CA GLY A 61 -3.60 9.28 -3.08
C GLY A 61 -2.29 8.59 -3.49
N ARG A 62 -1.21 8.80 -2.72
CA ARG A 62 0.08 8.15 -2.96
C ARG A 62 0.00 6.64 -2.73
N LEU A 63 -0.62 6.20 -1.64
CA LEU A 63 -0.77 4.78 -1.32
C LEU A 63 -1.60 4.04 -2.37
N ARG A 64 -2.69 4.66 -2.85
CA ARG A 64 -3.49 4.11 -3.95
C ARG A 64 -2.66 3.95 -5.22
N ARG A 65 -1.89 4.97 -5.62
CA ARG A 65 -0.99 4.87 -6.77
C ARG A 65 0.06 3.76 -6.62
N MET A 66 0.66 3.62 -5.44
CA MET A 66 1.64 2.55 -5.17
C MET A 66 1.01 1.17 -5.23
N ARG A 67 -0.24 1.01 -4.75
CA ARG A 67 -1.00 -0.23 -4.90
C ARG A 67 -1.25 -0.53 -6.39
N ASP A 68 -1.78 0.44 -7.13
CA ASP A 68 -2.10 0.28 -8.55
C ASP A 68 -0.85 0.00 -9.41
N GLN A 69 0.33 0.48 -8.99
CA GLN A 69 1.61 0.14 -9.63
C GLN A 69 2.05 -1.30 -9.34
N ARG A 70 1.77 -1.82 -8.15
CA ARG A 70 2.07 -3.22 -7.77
C ARG A 70 1.07 -4.21 -8.38
N GLU A 71 -0.18 -3.79 -8.55
CA GLU A 71 -1.27 -4.59 -9.11
C GLU A 71 -1.32 -4.57 -10.65
N GLN A 72 -0.36 -3.93 -11.32
CA GLN A 72 -0.17 -4.07 -12.76
C GLN A 72 0.69 -5.31 -13.08
N PRO A 73 0.11 -6.47 -13.42
CA PRO A 73 0.84 -7.48 -14.18
C PRO A 73 1.16 -6.84 -15.54
N GLY A 74 2.45 -6.65 -15.83
CA GLY A 74 2.91 -5.76 -16.89
C GLY A 74 2.14 -5.90 -18.20
N ARG A 75 1.49 -4.81 -18.64
CA ARG A 75 1.24 -4.61 -20.07
C ARG A 75 2.58 -4.35 -20.74
N ARG A 76 3.27 -5.43 -21.12
CA ARG A 76 4.32 -5.39 -22.14
C ARG A 76 3.66 -5.16 -23.49
N HIS A 77 3.79 -3.95 -24.02
CA HIS A 77 3.59 -3.68 -25.42
C HIS A 77 4.84 -4.13 -26.21
N GLY A 78 4.68 -5.18 -27.03
CA GLY A 78 5.23 -5.25 -28.39
C GLY A 78 6.65 -5.80 -28.66
N GLN A 79 6.66 -6.92 -29.42
CA GLN A 79 7.51 -7.20 -30.61
C GLN A 79 8.97 -7.72 -30.51
N ARG A 80 9.20 -8.73 -31.39
CA ARG A 80 10.46 -9.36 -31.90
C ARG A 80 11.04 -10.44 -30.97
N THR A 81 11.20 -11.71 -31.36
CA THR A 81 11.86 -12.25 -32.57
C THR A 81 11.57 -13.75 -32.80
N SER A 82 11.45 -14.13 -34.07
CA SER A 82 11.97 -15.36 -34.72
C SER A 82 11.33 -16.75 -34.50
N ALA A 83 10.76 -17.25 -35.61
CA ALA A 83 10.88 -18.57 -36.21
C ALA A 83 11.70 -19.69 -35.53
N HIS A 84 11.09 -20.88 -35.42
CA HIS A 84 11.60 -22.21 -35.80
C HIS A 84 10.42 -23.20 -35.60
N ALA A 85 9.74 -23.74 -36.63
CA ALA A 85 10.08 -24.91 -37.47
C ALA A 85 10.43 -26.17 -36.64
N GLY A 86 9.78 -27.30 -36.94
CA GLY A 86 10.02 -28.59 -36.31
C GLY A 86 8.77 -29.44 -36.29
#